data_AF-A0A535PVU2-F1
#
_entry.id   AF-A0A535PVU2-F1
#
_cell.length_a   1.000
_cell.length_b   1.000
_cell.length_c   1.000
_cell.angle_alpha   90.00
_cell.angle_beta   90.00
_cell.angle_gamma   90.00
#
_symmetry.space_group_name_H-M   'P 1'
#
loop_
_entity.id
_entity.type
_entity.pdbx_description
1 polymer ?
#
loop_
_entity_poly.entity_id
_entity_poly.type
_entity_poly.pdbx_seq_one_letter_code
_entity_poly.pdbx_strand_id
1 'polypeptide(L)'
;MSWPKLERRKAALVASRDLRDAVSELRLIVAMVGLTLAIPIASASGVRALAAFGGGTAVVDRLSLVGAFFVVFIPASFSLVLALESFVGERERTTLEVLLSTPLREAEIYAGKVAAVLAVSLTLCYGGLIVYCLIAFPGLGYFPLGILLALALSTICQVAAMVAGAVIISLNARTMRAANVMASFIILPMSIVLQVEAALILLGRADFLWAFALAMAVVAIVLLRMGFSGFSREALLARDVGLRNPLRRARRAVRASFETRPGIFRLIWMRRTPMLLAAAGLPFGALAGYLAGASNAVPSAVMRPVLASLIRSTGEGGPINEVATVFSHNVLAFLLVAVLAITTAGLSGFLLTFAPGFLLGFAAALSSWTLALTGIVPNGIVEIPAAIIAGGLAIQLGAAAIHMDARGGWTDRVLAAFADYVRALRWLVPALAVSAVLEVFIG
;
A
#
# COMPACT_ATOMS: atom_id res chain seq x y z
N MET A 1 -10.78 3.44 -19.67
CA MET A 1 -11.84 3.89 -18.74
C MET A 1 -11.68 5.38 -18.51
N SER A 2 -12.70 6.18 -18.84
CA SER A 2 -12.72 7.64 -18.67
C SER A 2 -13.02 8.04 -17.22
N TRP A 3 -12.41 9.11 -16.72
CA TRP A 3 -12.80 9.70 -15.42
C TRP A 3 -14.28 10.09 -15.43
N PRO A 4 -15.01 9.90 -14.32
CA PRO A 4 -16.41 10.31 -14.24
C PRO A 4 -16.52 11.84 -14.46
N LYS A 5 -17.54 12.27 -15.21
CA LYS A 5 -17.87 13.70 -15.37
C LYS A 5 -18.31 14.25 -14.01
N LEU A 6 -17.40 14.99 -13.37
CA LEU A 6 -17.58 15.62 -12.06
C LEU A 6 -17.98 17.09 -12.25
N GLU A 7 -19.12 17.49 -11.68
CA GLU A 7 -19.39 18.91 -11.51
C GLU A 7 -18.59 19.45 -10.32
N ARG A 8 -17.47 20.09 -10.60
CA ARG A 8 -16.53 20.60 -9.56
C ARG A 8 -17.21 21.45 -8.50
N ARG A 9 -18.22 22.25 -8.86
CA ARG A 9 -18.98 23.08 -7.92
C ARG A 9 -19.71 22.24 -6.88
N LYS A 10 -20.35 21.14 -7.29
CA LYS A 10 -21.09 20.23 -6.40
C LYS A 10 -20.14 19.51 -5.43
N ALA A 11 -19.03 18.99 -5.94
CA ALA A 11 -18.00 18.36 -5.09
C ALA A 11 -17.37 19.36 -4.10
N ALA A 12 -17.10 20.59 -4.55
CA ALA A 12 -16.54 21.65 -3.70
C ALA A 12 -17.52 22.09 -2.60
N LEU A 13 -18.84 22.11 -2.88
CA LEU A 13 -19.85 22.39 -1.86
C LEU A 13 -19.80 21.36 -0.72
N VAL A 14 -19.77 20.07 -1.05
CA VAL A 14 -19.61 18.99 -0.05
C VAL A 14 -18.30 19.16 0.71
N ALA A 15 -17.19 19.39 0.02
CA ALA A 15 -15.89 19.58 0.66
C ALA A 15 -15.88 20.78 1.62
N SER A 16 -16.50 21.90 1.22
CA SER A 16 -16.56 23.12 2.03
C SER A 16 -17.43 22.97 3.28
N ARG A 17 -18.52 22.17 3.20
CA ARG A 17 -19.34 21.82 4.35
C ARG A 17 -18.53 20.99 5.34
N ASP A 18 -17.95 19.89 4.88
CA ASP A 18 -17.19 18.97 5.75
C ASP A 18 -15.96 19.65 6.36
N LEU A 19 -15.30 20.54 5.61
CA LEU A 19 -14.19 21.35 6.12
C LEU A 19 -14.65 22.30 7.23
N ARG A 20 -15.80 22.96 7.08
CA ARG A 20 -16.36 23.82 8.14
C ARG A 20 -16.74 23.01 9.36
N ASP A 21 -17.32 21.83 9.18
CA ASP A 21 -17.67 20.94 10.28
C ASP A 21 -16.39 20.49 11.03
N ALA A 22 -15.35 20.08 10.31
CA ALA A 22 -14.05 19.73 10.90
C ALA A 22 -13.39 20.91 11.64
N VAL A 23 -13.56 22.14 11.13
CA VAL A 23 -13.01 23.37 11.74
C VAL A 23 -13.92 23.95 12.84
N SER A 24 -15.14 23.45 13.00
CA SER A 24 -16.05 23.92 14.04
C SER A 24 -15.74 23.35 15.42
N GLU A 25 -15.07 22.20 15.48
CA GLU A 25 -14.77 21.52 16.74
C GLU A 25 -13.42 21.97 17.30
N LEU A 26 -13.44 23.05 18.09
CA LEU A 26 -12.24 23.69 18.65
C LEU A 26 -11.31 22.70 19.38
N ARG A 27 -11.88 21.75 20.13
CA ARG A 27 -11.11 20.74 20.87
C ARG A 27 -10.26 19.86 19.95
N LEU A 28 -10.86 19.38 18.86
CA LEU A 28 -10.21 18.54 17.87
C LEU A 28 -9.07 19.31 17.18
N ILE A 29 -9.33 20.55 16.77
CA ILE A 29 -8.35 21.39 16.08
C ILE A 29 -7.19 21.75 16.99
N VAL A 30 -7.46 22.16 18.23
CA VAL A 30 -6.41 22.49 19.19
C VAL A 30 -5.52 21.28 19.45
N ALA A 31 -6.10 20.08 19.57
CA ALA A 31 -5.32 18.85 19.71
C ALA A 31 -4.49 18.55 18.45
N MET A 32 -5.09 18.61 17.27
CA MET A 32 -4.42 18.32 15.99
C MET A 32 -3.29 19.32 15.70
N VAL A 33 -3.56 20.62 15.79
CA VAL A 33 -2.59 21.70 15.56
C VAL A 33 -1.52 21.68 16.65
N GLY A 34 -1.92 21.55 17.92
CA GLY A 34 -1.00 21.48 19.05
C GLY A 34 0.00 20.35 18.91
N LEU A 35 -0.47 19.13 18.60
CA LEU A 35 0.42 17.98 18.38
C LEU A 35 1.28 18.17 17.11
N THR A 36 0.67 18.68 16.04
CA THR A 36 1.35 18.95 14.75
C THR A 36 2.46 19.99 14.88
N LEU A 37 2.36 20.93 15.83
CA LEU A 37 3.39 21.95 16.06
C LEU A 37 4.42 21.52 17.11
N ALA A 38 3.97 20.89 18.20
CA ALA A 38 4.85 20.50 19.30
C ALA A 38 5.98 19.57 18.84
N ILE A 39 5.68 18.62 17.97
CA ILE A 39 6.66 17.63 17.49
C ILE A 39 7.74 18.28 16.60
N PRO A 40 7.42 19.04 15.54
CA PRO A 40 8.43 19.76 14.77
C PRO A 40 9.28 20.69 15.62
N ILE A 41 8.69 21.41 16.57
CA ILE A 41 9.43 22.30 17.46
C ILE A 41 10.41 21.49 18.33
N ALA A 42 9.97 20.39 18.93
CA ALA A 42 10.82 19.52 19.75
C ALA A 42 11.92 18.84 18.92
N SER A 43 11.58 18.28 17.75
CA SER A 43 12.53 17.60 16.87
C SER A 43 13.56 18.57 16.29
N ALA A 44 13.13 19.72 15.79
CA ALA A 44 14.01 20.74 15.22
C ALA A 44 14.93 21.35 16.29
N SER A 45 14.41 21.63 17.49
CA SER A 45 15.24 22.13 18.59
C SER A 45 16.26 21.08 19.05
N GLY A 46 15.91 19.80 19.05
CA GLY A 46 16.85 18.70 19.29
C GLY A 46 18.01 18.64 18.29
N VAL A 47 17.71 18.79 16.98
CA VAL A 47 18.74 18.84 15.93
C VAL A 47 19.66 20.05 16.11
N ARG A 48 19.11 21.22 16.45
CA ARG A 48 19.90 22.42 16.74
C ARG A 48 20.76 22.28 17.98
N ALA A 49 20.22 21.71 19.04
CA ALA A 49 20.96 21.46 20.27
C ALA A 49 22.15 20.56 19.98
N LEU A 50 21.95 19.48 19.21
CA LEU A 50 23.03 18.61 18.80
C LEU A 50 24.11 19.37 18.01
N ALA A 51 23.72 20.24 17.08
CA ALA A 51 24.67 21.08 16.34
C ALA A 51 25.45 22.03 17.26
N ALA A 52 24.78 22.63 18.26
CA ALA A 52 25.39 23.56 19.21
C ALA A 52 26.35 22.88 20.20
N PHE A 53 26.05 21.65 20.63
CA PHE A 53 26.87 20.86 21.56
C PHE A 53 28.01 20.08 20.87
N GLY A 54 28.33 20.41 19.62
CA GLY A 54 29.46 19.81 18.90
C GLY A 54 29.17 18.44 18.28
N GLY A 55 27.90 18.12 18.01
CA GLY A 55 27.54 16.95 17.21
C GLY A 55 28.20 17.03 15.83
N GLY A 56 28.87 15.97 15.40
CA GLY A 56 29.54 15.92 14.11
C GLY A 56 28.58 16.27 12.97
N THR A 57 29.05 17.06 12.00
CA THR A 57 28.24 17.59 10.88
C THR A 57 27.47 16.49 10.16
N ALA A 58 28.13 15.36 9.86
CA ALA A 58 27.48 14.21 9.21
C ALA A 58 26.30 13.61 10.00
N VAL A 59 26.35 13.66 11.34
CA VAL A 59 25.27 13.15 12.20
C VAL A 59 24.11 14.14 12.24
N VAL A 60 24.43 15.43 12.42
CA VAL A 60 23.44 16.52 12.39
C VAL A 60 22.70 16.54 11.06
N ASP A 61 23.42 16.36 9.95
CA ASP A 61 22.86 16.40 8.60
C ASP A 61 21.88 15.26 8.34
N ARG A 62 22.21 14.06 8.81
CA ARG A 62 21.32 12.89 8.67
C ARG A 62 20.12 12.99 9.59
N LEU A 63 20.32 13.44 10.83
CA LEU A 63 19.24 13.56 11.80
C LEU A 63 18.26 14.68 11.46
N SER A 64 18.70 15.75 10.79
CA SER A 64 17.78 16.79 10.30
C SER A 64 16.81 16.23 9.25
N LEU A 65 17.29 15.37 8.36
CA LEU A 65 16.49 14.76 7.30
C LEU A 65 15.50 13.74 7.86
N VAL A 66 15.96 12.91 8.80
CA VAL A 66 15.10 11.96 9.52
C VAL A 66 14.06 12.70 10.36
N GLY A 67 14.44 13.80 11.02
CA GLY A 67 13.52 14.65 11.77
C GLY A 67 12.43 15.24 10.89
N ALA A 68 12.78 15.78 9.72
CA ALA A 68 11.81 16.30 8.75
C ALA A 68 10.79 15.23 8.32
N PHE A 69 11.25 14.00 8.09
CA PHE A 69 10.37 12.88 7.73
C PHE A 69 9.36 12.53 8.85
N PHE A 70 9.83 12.36 10.10
CA PHE A 70 8.95 11.99 11.22
C PHE A 70 7.89 13.06 11.52
N VAL A 71 8.26 14.34 11.40
CA VAL A 71 7.37 15.47 11.62
C VAL A 71 6.18 15.44 10.69
N VAL A 72 6.39 15.04 9.43
CA VAL A 72 5.35 15.03 8.41
C VAL A 72 4.41 13.83 8.57
N PHE A 73 4.93 12.69 9.02
CA PHE A 73 4.14 11.47 9.14
C PHE A 73 3.10 11.52 10.26
N ILE A 74 3.39 12.14 11.41
CA ILE A 74 2.45 12.12 12.54
C ILE A 74 1.13 12.81 12.20
N PRO A 75 1.11 14.01 11.60
CA PRO A 75 -0.13 14.63 11.11
C PRO A 75 -0.83 13.81 10.02
N ALA A 76 -0.08 13.07 9.19
CA ALA A 76 -0.67 12.16 8.21
C ALA A 76 -1.49 11.05 8.88
N SER A 77 -1.12 10.58 10.08
CA SER A 77 -1.93 9.59 10.80
C SER A 77 -3.35 10.07 11.16
N PHE A 78 -3.52 11.38 11.41
CA PHE A 78 -4.85 11.96 11.64
C PHE A 78 -5.73 11.93 10.38
N SER A 79 -5.14 11.95 9.19
CA SER A 79 -5.89 11.83 7.93
C SER A 79 -6.70 10.53 7.88
N LEU A 80 -6.14 9.47 8.45
CA LEU A 80 -6.79 8.16 8.51
C LEU A 80 -8.04 8.21 9.39
N VAL A 81 -7.93 8.78 10.59
CA VAL A 81 -9.04 8.88 11.55
C VAL A 81 -10.17 9.74 10.98
N LEU A 82 -9.83 10.92 10.46
CA LEU A 82 -10.81 11.83 9.84
C LEU A 82 -11.52 11.18 8.63
N ALA A 83 -10.77 10.45 7.79
CA ALA A 83 -11.34 9.73 6.66
C ALA A 83 -12.30 8.61 7.09
N LEU A 84 -11.98 7.90 8.17
CA LEU A 84 -12.83 6.84 8.73
C LEU A 84 -14.13 7.39 9.31
N GLU A 85 -14.08 8.54 9.98
CA GLU A 85 -15.25 9.23 10.53
C GLU A 85 -16.18 9.77 9.43
N SER A 86 -15.67 10.04 8.22
CA SER A 86 -16.42 10.74 7.18
C SER A 86 -17.75 10.07 6.80
N PHE A 87 -17.82 8.73 6.63
CA PHE A 87 -19.08 8.01 6.34
C PHE A 87 -19.63 7.27 7.55
N VAL A 88 -18.79 6.68 8.38
CA VAL A 88 -19.24 5.95 9.57
C VAL A 88 -19.83 6.91 10.61
N GLY A 89 -19.22 8.08 10.79
CA GLY A 89 -19.73 9.12 11.68
C GLY A 89 -21.09 9.67 11.23
N GLU A 90 -21.27 9.91 9.93
CA GLU A 90 -22.59 10.28 9.39
C GLU A 90 -23.64 9.18 9.55
N ARG A 91 -23.22 7.91 9.46
CA ARG A 91 -24.10 6.76 9.70
C ARG A 91 -24.51 6.69 11.16
N GLU A 92 -23.58 6.83 12.11
CA GLU A 92 -23.87 6.84 13.54
C GLU A 92 -24.72 8.06 13.96
N ARG A 93 -24.54 9.20 13.28
CA ARG A 93 -25.36 10.40 13.46
C ARG A 93 -26.71 10.35 12.72
N THR A 94 -27.02 9.25 12.03
CA THR A 94 -28.26 9.08 11.23
C THR A 94 -28.47 10.12 10.12
N THR A 95 -27.40 10.77 9.65
CA THR A 95 -27.47 11.79 8.58
C THR A 95 -27.12 11.24 7.19
N LEU A 96 -26.68 9.98 7.11
CA LEU A 96 -26.31 9.33 5.85
C LEU A 96 -27.47 9.28 4.85
N GLU A 97 -28.68 8.97 5.29
CA GLU A 97 -29.87 8.89 4.41
C GLU A 97 -30.20 10.24 3.77
N VAL A 98 -30.05 11.33 4.53
CA VAL A 98 -30.23 12.70 4.05
C VAL A 98 -29.16 13.06 3.02
N LEU A 99 -27.91 12.63 3.20
CA LEU A 99 -26.87 12.85 2.20
C LEU A 99 -27.14 12.08 0.90
N LEU A 100 -27.63 10.84 1.00
CA LEU A 100 -27.90 9.99 -0.17
C LEU A 100 -29.17 10.42 -0.93
N SER A 101 -30.11 11.13 -0.29
CA SER A 101 -31.29 11.70 -0.94
C SER A 101 -31.01 12.99 -1.72
N THR A 102 -29.81 13.57 -1.58
CA THR A 102 -29.42 14.75 -2.36
C THR A 102 -29.25 14.45 -3.86
N PRO A 103 -29.51 15.43 -4.75
CA PRO A 103 -29.33 15.29 -6.20
C PRO A 103 -27.86 15.28 -6.66
N LEU A 104 -26.92 15.06 -5.73
CA LEU A 104 -25.49 14.93 -6.02
C LEU A 104 -25.21 13.60 -6.71
N ARG A 105 -24.09 13.48 -7.42
CA ARG A 105 -23.61 12.17 -7.87
C ARG A 105 -22.78 11.51 -6.77
N GLU A 106 -22.74 10.18 -6.82
CA GLU A 106 -21.91 9.34 -5.96
C GLU A 106 -20.42 9.74 -5.98
N ALA A 107 -19.88 9.92 -7.18
CA ALA A 107 -18.51 10.38 -7.37
C ALA A 107 -18.27 11.79 -6.83
N GLU A 108 -19.29 12.66 -6.82
CA GLU A 108 -19.17 14.04 -6.30
C GLU A 108 -19.14 14.05 -4.77
N ILE A 109 -19.94 13.20 -4.12
CA ILE A 109 -19.91 13.01 -2.66
C ILE A 109 -18.54 12.44 -2.25
N TYR A 110 -18.09 11.37 -2.93
CA TYR A 110 -16.78 10.76 -2.64
C TYR A 110 -15.63 11.75 -2.84
N ALA A 111 -15.60 12.48 -3.98
CA ALA A 111 -14.60 13.51 -4.23
C ALA A 111 -14.61 14.59 -3.15
N GLY A 112 -15.80 15.05 -2.74
CA GLY A 112 -15.95 16.09 -1.73
C GLY A 112 -15.37 15.68 -0.38
N LYS A 113 -15.69 14.48 0.10
CA LYS A 113 -15.18 13.95 1.38
C LYS A 113 -13.67 13.74 1.35
N VAL A 114 -13.16 13.12 0.28
CA VAL A 114 -11.73 12.91 0.10
C VAL A 114 -10.98 14.24 0.05
N ALA A 115 -11.50 15.23 -0.70
CA ALA A 115 -10.88 16.55 -0.81
C ALA A 115 -10.87 17.32 0.52
N ALA A 116 -11.96 17.26 1.31
CA ALA A 116 -12.01 17.91 2.63
C ALA A 116 -10.95 17.34 3.57
N VAL A 117 -10.88 16.00 3.69
CA VAL A 117 -9.90 15.35 4.57
C VAL A 117 -8.48 15.59 4.07
N LEU A 118 -8.23 15.48 2.76
CA LEU A 118 -6.92 15.76 2.18
C LEU A 118 -6.47 17.20 2.46
N ALA A 119 -7.36 18.18 2.31
CA ALA A 119 -7.03 19.58 2.56
C ALA A 119 -6.60 19.81 4.01
N VAL A 120 -7.36 19.28 4.99
CA VAL A 120 -7.02 19.39 6.42
C VAL A 120 -5.67 18.74 6.70
N SER A 121 -5.49 17.49 6.26
CA SER A 121 -4.28 16.72 6.58
C SER A 121 -3.03 17.27 5.92
N LEU A 122 -3.11 17.68 4.64
CA LEU A 122 -1.97 18.28 3.95
C LEU A 122 -1.58 19.64 4.55
N THR A 123 -2.57 20.44 4.97
CA THR A 123 -2.30 21.71 5.66
C THR A 123 -1.52 21.48 6.95
N LEU A 124 -1.88 20.45 7.73
CA LEU A 124 -1.15 20.11 8.95
C LEU A 124 0.24 19.54 8.65
N CYS A 125 0.37 18.62 7.69
CA CYS A 125 1.66 18.05 7.30
C CYS A 125 2.64 19.13 6.82
N TYR A 126 2.19 20.02 5.94
CA TYR A 126 3.03 21.10 5.41
C TYR A 126 3.26 22.23 6.39
N GLY A 127 2.27 22.57 7.22
CA GLY A 127 2.47 23.49 8.33
C GLY A 127 3.57 22.99 9.27
N GLY A 128 3.52 21.71 9.66
CA GLY A 128 4.55 21.07 10.48
C GLY A 128 5.93 21.06 9.80
N LEU A 129 6.00 20.71 8.52
CA LEU A 129 7.25 20.73 7.76
C LEU A 129 7.85 22.12 7.64
N ILE A 130 7.04 23.15 7.38
CA ILE A 130 7.50 24.54 7.30
C ILE A 130 8.08 24.97 8.65
N VAL A 131 7.36 24.73 9.75
CA VAL A 131 7.83 25.05 11.11
C VAL A 131 9.13 24.31 11.42
N TYR A 132 9.22 23.03 11.07
CA TYR A 132 10.47 22.27 11.21
C TYR A 132 11.62 22.93 10.45
N CYS A 133 11.41 23.27 9.18
CA CYS A 133 12.44 23.84 8.33
C CYS A 133 12.92 25.21 8.84
N LEU A 134 12.00 26.04 9.32
CA LEU A 134 12.30 27.37 9.88
C LEU A 134 13.11 27.30 11.18
N ILE A 135 13.03 26.20 11.92
CA ILE A 135 13.78 26.02 13.17
C ILE A 135 15.08 25.27 12.90
N ALA A 136 15.03 24.13 12.20
CA ALA A 136 16.15 23.19 12.10
C ALA A 136 17.31 23.70 11.24
N PHE A 137 17.03 24.24 10.04
CA PHE A 137 18.07 24.52 9.04
C PHE A 137 18.81 25.87 9.17
N PRO A 138 18.26 26.94 9.77
CA PRO A 138 19.01 28.18 9.92
C PRO A 138 20.33 27.97 10.68
N GLY A 139 21.44 28.38 10.06
CA GLY A 139 22.78 28.27 10.65
C GLY A 139 23.47 26.91 10.48
N LEU A 140 22.82 25.91 9.85
CA LEU A 140 23.46 24.61 9.54
C LEU A 140 24.37 24.65 8.31
N GLY A 141 24.31 25.70 7.49
CA GLY A 141 25.17 25.86 6.30
C GLY A 141 24.78 25.01 5.08
N TYR A 142 23.73 24.19 5.18
CA TYR A 142 23.13 23.48 4.04
C TYR A 142 21.59 23.49 4.15
N PHE A 143 20.91 23.36 3.01
CA PHE A 143 19.47 23.21 2.93
C PHE A 143 19.13 22.16 1.87
N PRO A 144 18.65 20.96 2.23
CA PRO A 144 18.51 19.82 1.34
C PRO A 144 17.20 19.91 0.52
N LEU A 145 17.08 20.96 -0.29
CA LEU A 145 15.85 21.31 -1.02
C LEU A 145 15.32 20.15 -1.88
N GLY A 146 16.20 19.43 -2.59
CA GLY A 146 15.79 18.31 -3.43
C GLY A 146 15.14 17.16 -2.65
N ILE A 147 15.65 16.85 -1.46
CA ILE A 147 15.11 15.80 -0.59
C ILE A 147 13.80 16.28 0.06
N LEU A 148 13.75 17.52 0.52
CA LEU A 148 12.55 18.11 1.13
C LEU A 148 11.39 18.21 0.13
N LEU A 149 11.67 18.55 -1.13
CA LEU A 149 10.65 18.54 -2.19
C LEU A 149 10.17 17.13 -2.52
N ALA A 150 11.08 16.16 -2.63
CA ALA A 150 10.71 14.78 -2.87
C ALA A 150 9.86 14.21 -1.70
N LEU A 151 10.23 14.50 -0.46
CA LEU A 151 9.47 14.20 0.75
C LEU A 151 8.08 14.87 0.70
N ALA A 152 8.00 16.15 0.37
CA ALA A 152 6.75 16.88 0.29
C ALA A 152 5.80 16.28 -0.77
N LEU A 153 6.32 15.86 -1.92
CA LEU A 153 5.53 15.20 -2.96
C LEU A 153 5.11 13.78 -2.54
N SER A 154 6.03 13.00 -1.97
CA SER A 154 5.75 11.67 -1.43
C SER A 154 4.64 11.73 -0.37
N THR A 155 4.68 12.73 0.50
CA THR A 155 3.66 13.01 1.52
C THR A 155 2.27 13.19 0.90
N ILE A 156 2.13 13.96 -0.19
CA ILE A 156 0.84 14.11 -0.87
C ILE A 156 0.30 12.74 -1.27
N CYS A 157 1.16 11.94 -1.87
CA CYS A 157 0.78 10.65 -2.41
C CYS A 157 0.40 9.67 -1.30
N GLN A 158 1.15 9.66 -0.20
CA GLN A 158 0.87 8.82 0.96
C GLN A 158 -0.42 9.22 1.66
N VAL A 159 -0.61 10.50 1.96
CA VAL A 159 -1.84 11.01 2.58
C VAL A 159 -3.03 10.72 1.65
N ALA A 160 -2.89 10.93 0.34
CA ALA A 160 -3.94 10.60 -0.62
C ALA A 160 -4.27 9.11 -0.65
N ALA A 161 -3.26 8.23 -0.62
CA ALA A 161 -3.47 6.79 -0.53
C ALA A 161 -4.16 6.38 0.77
N MET A 162 -3.73 6.93 1.91
CA MET A 162 -4.33 6.68 3.22
C MET A 162 -5.78 7.15 3.29
N VAL A 163 -6.08 8.36 2.82
CA VAL A 163 -7.44 8.91 2.80
C VAL A 163 -8.32 8.10 1.84
N ALA A 164 -7.84 7.79 0.63
CA ALA A 164 -8.61 6.98 -0.32
C ALA A 164 -8.97 5.61 0.26
N GLY A 165 -7.98 4.92 0.84
CA GLY A 165 -8.17 3.63 1.51
C GLY A 165 -9.12 3.72 2.69
N ALA A 166 -8.95 4.72 3.57
CA ALA A 166 -9.78 4.89 4.75
C ALA A 166 -11.22 5.23 4.41
N VAL A 167 -11.45 6.06 3.40
CA VAL A 167 -12.81 6.35 2.91
C VAL A 167 -13.46 5.09 2.34
N ILE A 168 -12.73 4.26 1.57
CA ILE A 168 -13.24 2.96 1.08
C ILE A 168 -13.61 2.03 2.25
N ILE A 169 -12.77 1.96 3.30
CA ILE A 169 -13.07 1.16 4.50
C ILE A 169 -14.27 1.74 5.26
N SER A 170 -14.36 3.07 5.39
CA SER A 170 -15.45 3.79 6.05
C SER A 170 -16.81 3.48 5.41
N LEU A 171 -16.87 3.40 4.09
CA LEU A 171 -18.07 2.97 3.35
C LEU A 171 -18.54 1.57 3.77
N ASN A 172 -17.58 0.68 4.07
CA ASN A 172 -17.83 -0.72 4.39
C ASN A 172 -18.01 -1.00 5.89
N ALA A 173 -17.56 -0.11 6.77
CA ALA A 173 -17.64 -0.29 8.22
C ALA A 173 -19.03 0.07 8.76
N ARG A 174 -19.56 -0.71 9.71
CA ARG A 174 -20.88 -0.43 10.31
C ARG A 174 -20.82 0.46 11.54
N THR A 175 -19.70 0.44 12.26
CA THR A 175 -19.51 1.16 13.52
C THR A 175 -18.12 1.77 13.55
N MET A 176 -17.94 2.83 14.32
CA MET A 176 -16.66 3.52 14.51
C MET A 176 -15.61 2.57 15.09
N ARG A 177 -16.00 1.71 16.04
CA ARG A 177 -15.10 0.69 16.60
C ARG A 177 -14.58 -0.28 15.54
N ALA A 178 -15.46 -0.77 14.66
CA ALA A 178 -15.05 -1.67 13.58
C ALA A 178 -14.18 -0.96 12.54
N ALA A 179 -14.50 0.29 12.22
CA ALA A 179 -13.71 1.12 11.31
C ALA A 179 -12.27 1.33 11.83
N ASN A 180 -12.13 1.62 13.12
CA ASN A 180 -10.82 1.81 13.75
C ASN A 180 -9.98 0.54 13.79
N VAL A 181 -10.58 -0.64 13.99
CA VAL A 181 -9.84 -1.92 13.87
C VAL A 181 -9.43 -2.18 12.41
N MET A 182 -10.31 -1.86 11.45
CA MET A 182 -9.97 -1.99 10.04
C MET A 182 -8.93 -0.95 9.58
N ALA A 183 -8.78 0.18 10.28
CA ALA A 183 -7.73 1.16 10.04
C ALA A 183 -6.33 0.56 10.13
N SER A 184 -6.12 -0.40 11.04
CA SER A 184 -4.85 -1.12 11.19
C SER A 184 -4.41 -1.82 9.90
N PHE A 185 -5.37 -2.22 9.04
CA PHE A 185 -5.06 -2.79 7.73
C PHE A 185 -4.48 -1.78 6.72
N ILE A 186 -4.65 -0.48 6.96
CA ILE A 186 -3.99 0.59 6.19
C ILE A 186 -2.67 0.97 6.84
N ILE A 187 -2.63 1.07 8.17
CA ILE A 187 -1.43 1.49 8.90
C ILE A 187 -0.28 0.49 8.69
N LEU A 188 -0.54 -0.81 8.72
CA LEU A 188 0.50 -1.83 8.57
C LEU A 188 1.24 -1.78 7.23
N PRO A 189 0.59 -1.76 6.05
CA PRO A 189 1.32 -1.61 4.79
C PRO A 189 1.97 -0.23 4.66
N MET A 190 1.34 0.83 5.18
CA MET A 190 1.95 2.16 5.20
C MET A 190 3.21 2.21 6.07
N SER A 191 3.30 1.44 7.15
CA SER A 191 4.52 1.39 7.97
C SER A 191 5.72 0.82 7.21
N ILE A 192 5.49 -0.14 6.30
CA ILE A 192 6.52 -0.67 5.41
C ILE A 192 6.96 0.40 4.40
N VAL A 193 6.00 1.11 3.79
CA VAL A 193 6.25 2.23 2.87
C VAL A 193 7.11 3.30 3.55
N LEU A 194 6.78 3.65 4.79
CA LEU A 194 7.53 4.63 5.59
C LEU A 194 8.93 4.17 5.95
N GLN A 195 9.10 2.89 6.29
CA GLN A 195 10.43 2.33 6.56
C GLN A 195 11.32 2.39 5.31
N VAL A 196 10.76 2.06 4.14
CA VAL A 196 11.46 2.18 2.86
C VAL A 196 11.84 3.63 2.58
N GLU A 197 10.92 4.58 2.74
CA GLU A 197 11.21 6.00 2.53
C GLU A 197 12.27 6.53 3.49
N ALA A 198 12.17 6.22 4.79
CA ALA A 198 13.16 6.61 5.78
C ALA A 198 14.56 6.06 5.43
N ALA A 199 14.63 4.81 4.97
CA ALA A 199 15.88 4.23 4.49
C ALA A 199 16.42 4.97 3.26
N LEU A 200 15.57 5.32 2.29
CA LEU A 200 15.95 6.09 1.11
C LEU A 200 16.44 7.50 1.44
N ILE A 201 15.84 8.16 2.43
CA ILE A 201 16.28 9.47 2.94
C ILE A 201 17.68 9.37 3.55
N LEU A 202 17.93 8.32 4.34
CA LEU A 202 19.25 8.07 4.95
C LEU A 202 20.35 7.77 3.94
N LEU A 203 20.00 7.23 2.77
CA LEU A 203 20.93 7.07 1.65
C LEU A 203 21.37 8.42 1.04
N GLY A 204 20.64 9.51 1.32
CA GLY A 204 21.01 10.86 0.92
C GLY A 204 20.90 11.15 -0.58
N ARG A 205 20.18 10.31 -1.35
CA ARG A 205 20.04 10.44 -2.80
C ARG A 205 18.62 10.82 -3.20
N ALA A 206 18.43 12.06 -3.63
CA ALA A 206 17.12 12.61 -3.99
C ALA A 206 16.44 11.86 -5.15
N ASP A 207 17.20 11.33 -6.12
CA ASP A 207 16.66 10.65 -7.31
C ASP A 207 15.73 9.47 -6.95
N PHE A 208 16.08 8.69 -5.92
CA PHE A 208 15.26 7.56 -5.47
C PHE A 208 14.01 7.99 -4.74
N LEU A 209 14.07 9.12 -4.02
CA LEU A 209 12.90 9.69 -3.39
C LEU A 209 11.90 10.21 -4.44
N TRP A 210 12.38 10.77 -5.56
CA TRP A 210 11.51 11.13 -6.68
C TRP A 210 10.87 9.91 -7.34
N ALA A 211 11.65 8.84 -7.58
CA ALA A 211 11.12 7.59 -8.10
C ALA A 211 10.10 6.93 -7.15
N PHE A 212 10.38 6.98 -5.84
CA PHE A 212 9.47 6.50 -4.80
C PHE A 212 8.19 7.34 -4.72
N ALA A 213 8.30 8.66 -4.75
CA ALA A 213 7.16 9.56 -4.81
C ALA A 213 6.29 9.29 -6.05
N LEU A 214 6.91 9.02 -7.21
CA LEU A 214 6.20 8.62 -8.43
C LEU A 214 5.47 7.28 -8.25
N ALA A 215 6.11 6.27 -7.66
CA ALA A 215 5.49 4.99 -7.36
C ALA A 215 4.28 5.14 -6.42
N MET A 216 4.42 5.94 -5.36
CA MET A 216 3.33 6.26 -4.44
C MET A 216 2.23 7.07 -5.11
N ALA A 217 2.55 7.96 -6.05
CA ALA A 217 1.55 8.69 -6.83
C ALA A 217 0.68 7.73 -7.66
N VAL A 218 1.29 6.72 -8.29
CA VAL A 218 0.56 5.68 -9.01
C VAL A 218 -0.38 4.94 -8.07
N VAL A 219 0.10 4.51 -6.89
CA VAL A 219 -0.74 3.83 -5.88
C VAL A 219 -1.91 4.72 -5.44
N ALA A 220 -1.65 6.00 -5.15
CA ALA A 220 -2.68 6.95 -4.75
C ALA A 220 -3.74 7.14 -5.85
N ILE A 221 -3.33 7.31 -7.12
CA ILE A 221 -4.25 7.46 -8.26
C ILE A 221 -5.09 6.20 -8.43
N VAL A 222 -4.48 5.02 -8.32
CA VAL A 222 -5.20 3.74 -8.41
C VAL A 222 -6.26 3.65 -7.31
N LEU A 223 -5.90 3.87 -6.05
CA LEU A 223 -6.83 3.81 -4.92
C LEU A 223 -7.96 4.83 -5.06
N LEU A 224 -7.67 6.07 -5.44
CA LEU A 224 -8.68 7.11 -5.68
C LEU A 224 -9.66 6.69 -6.78
N ARG A 225 -9.15 6.18 -7.92
CA ARG A 225 -9.99 5.70 -9.02
C ARG A 225 -10.86 4.51 -8.64
N MET A 226 -10.29 3.58 -7.86
CA MET A 226 -11.04 2.44 -7.37
C MET A 226 -12.15 2.89 -6.40
N GLY A 227 -11.88 3.88 -5.54
CA GLY A 227 -12.91 4.49 -4.69
C GLY A 227 -14.06 5.13 -5.46
N PHE A 228 -13.77 5.87 -6.53
CA PHE A 228 -14.79 6.49 -7.41
C PHE A 228 -15.75 5.48 -8.04
N SER A 229 -15.27 4.27 -8.33
CA SER A 229 -16.02 3.21 -9.00
C SER A 229 -16.56 2.15 -8.04
N GLY A 230 -16.17 2.23 -6.76
CA GLY A 230 -16.66 1.35 -5.70
C GLY A 230 -17.88 1.89 -4.98
N PHE A 231 -18.13 3.20 -5.00
CA PHE A 231 -19.31 3.79 -4.38
C PHE A 231 -20.59 3.41 -5.16
N SER A 232 -21.61 2.95 -4.44
CA SER A 232 -22.97 2.71 -4.99
C SER A 232 -24.01 2.92 -3.90
N ARG A 233 -24.93 3.87 -4.09
CA ARG A 233 -26.02 4.23 -3.15
C ARG A 233 -26.87 3.03 -2.80
N GLU A 234 -27.26 2.27 -3.83
CA GLU A 234 -28.11 1.09 -3.69
C GLU A 234 -27.44 0.00 -2.84
N ALA A 235 -26.13 -0.20 -3.00
CA ALA A 235 -25.37 -1.18 -2.23
C ALA A 235 -25.15 -0.76 -0.76
N LEU A 236 -25.12 0.55 -0.48
CA LEU A 236 -25.07 1.09 0.88
C LEU A 236 -26.40 0.85 1.61
N LEU A 237 -27.53 1.14 0.96
CA LEU A 237 -28.88 1.03 1.54
C LEU A 237 -29.39 -0.42 1.64
N ALA A 238 -29.13 -1.26 0.63
CA ALA A 238 -29.55 -2.67 0.65
C ALA A 238 -28.86 -3.50 1.77
N ARG A 239 -27.75 -3.02 2.31
CA ARG A 239 -26.94 -3.72 3.31
C ARG A 239 -27.51 -3.70 4.73
N ASP A 240 -28.35 -2.72 5.06
CA ASP A 240 -28.99 -2.65 6.37
C ASP A 240 -30.10 -3.68 6.54
N VAL A 241 -30.60 -4.23 5.43
CA VAL A 241 -31.80 -5.08 5.42
C VAL A 241 -31.52 -6.58 5.61
N GLY A 242 -30.29 -7.08 5.55
CA GLY A 242 -30.11 -8.51 5.84
C GLY A 242 -28.71 -9.09 5.76
N LEU A 243 -28.08 -9.35 6.92
CA LEU A 243 -26.92 -10.23 7.01
C LEU A 243 -26.91 -11.03 8.33
N ARG A 244 -27.95 -11.82 8.59
CA ARG A 244 -27.93 -12.80 9.69
C ARG A 244 -27.09 -14.02 9.24
N ASN A 245 -25.96 -14.27 9.90
CA ASN A 245 -25.01 -15.41 9.73
C ASN A 245 -23.88 -15.26 8.68
N PRO A 246 -22.73 -14.62 9.03
CA PRO A 246 -21.58 -14.48 8.14
C PRO A 246 -20.87 -15.81 7.82
N LEU A 247 -20.70 -16.69 8.81
CA LEU A 247 -19.99 -17.98 8.67
C LEU A 247 -20.65 -18.93 7.67
N ARG A 248 -21.99 -19.00 7.68
CA ARG A 248 -22.74 -19.84 6.73
C ARG A 248 -22.57 -19.36 5.29
N ARG A 249 -22.46 -18.05 5.05
CA ARG A 249 -22.19 -17.49 3.72
C ARG A 249 -20.76 -17.74 3.27
N ALA A 250 -19.77 -17.54 4.13
CA ALA A 250 -18.38 -17.90 3.83
C ALA A 250 -18.27 -19.37 3.40
N ARG A 251 -18.88 -20.28 4.17
CA ARG A 251 -18.88 -21.72 3.83
C ARG A 251 -19.60 -22.03 2.52
N ARG A 252 -20.75 -21.38 2.24
CA ARG A 252 -21.45 -21.55 0.95
C ARG A 252 -20.66 -20.99 -0.22
N ALA A 253 -20.04 -19.82 -0.08
CA ALA A 253 -19.24 -19.20 -1.14
C ALA A 253 -18.02 -20.06 -1.50
N VAL A 254 -17.32 -20.58 -0.48
CA VAL A 254 -16.22 -21.52 -0.67
C VAL A 254 -16.72 -22.81 -1.34
N ARG A 255 -17.78 -23.43 -0.82
CA ARG A 255 -18.34 -24.67 -1.38
C ARG A 255 -18.83 -24.51 -2.83
N ALA A 256 -19.55 -23.43 -3.13
CA ALA A 256 -20.00 -23.12 -4.48
C ALA A 256 -18.82 -22.90 -5.45
N SER A 257 -17.71 -22.34 -4.97
CA SER A 257 -16.48 -22.19 -5.77
C SER A 257 -15.86 -23.54 -6.18
N PHE A 258 -15.99 -24.56 -5.34
CA PHE A 258 -15.55 -25.92 -5.68
C PHE A 258 -16.52 -26.65 -6.63
N GLU A 259 -17.83 -26.37 -6.57
CA GLU A 259 -18.85 -27.12 -7.33
C GLU A 259 -19.15 -26.53 -8.73
N THR A 260 -19.03 -25.21 -8.94
CA THR A 260 -19.61 -24.54 -10.14
C THR A 260 -18.66 -23.68 -10.98
N ARG A 261 -17.40 -23.49 -10.55
CA ARG A 261 -16.50 -22.50 -11.19
C ARG A 261 -15.58 -23.07 -12.27
N PRO A 262 -15.21 -22.27 -13.29
CA PRO A 262 -14.41 -22.71 -14.44
C PRO A 262 -13.05 -23.30 -14.04
N GLY A 263 -12.50 -24.19 -14.88
CA GLY A 263 -11.14 -24.73 -14.71
C GLY A 263 -10.05 -23.65 -14.76
N ILE A 264 -8.84 -23.97 -14.29
CA ILE A 264 -7.76 -23.00 -14.05
C ILE A 264 -7.39 -22.18 -15.31
N PHE A 265 -7.33 -22.82 -16.48
CA PHE A 265 -7.06 -22.13 -17.75
C PHE A 265 -8.12 -21.09 -18.11
N ARG A 266 -9.39 -21.45 -17.94
CA ARG A 266 -10.52 -20.54 -18.19
C ARG A 266 -10.55 -19.42 -17.14
N LEU A 267 -10.16 -19.70 -15.90
CA LEU A 267 -10.02 -18.69 -14.85
C LEU A 267 -8.93 -17.66 -15.20
N ILE A 268 -7.74 -18.12 -15.62
CA ILE A 268 -6.63 -17.27 -16.07
C ILE A 268 -7.08 -16.39 -17.24
N TRP A 269 -7.77 -16.97 -18.23
CA TRP A 269 -8.27 -16.24 -19.38
C TRP A 269 -9.31 -15.17 -18.99
N MET A 270 -10.27 -15.53 -18.15
CA MET A 270 -11.29 -14.60 -17.64
C MET A 270 -10.68 -13.47 -16.81
N ARG A 271 -9.52 -13.70 -16.20
CA ARG A 271 -8.78 -12.74 -15.36
C ARG A 271 -7.47 -12.31 -16.02
N ARG A 272 -7.43 -12.19 -17.35
CA ARG A 272 -6.21 -11.81 -18.08
C ARG A 272 -5.61 -10.47 -17.66
N THR A 273 -6.43 -9.48 -17.28
CA THR A 273 -5.93 -8.15 -16.90
C THR A 273 -5.09 -8.17 -15.61
N PRO A 274 -5.55 -8.73 -14.47
CA PRO A 274 -4.69 -8.83 -13.31
C PRO A 274 -3.52 -9.81 -13.51
N MET A 275 -3.67 -10.83 -14.35
CA MET A 275 -2.57 -11.73 -14.72
C MET A 275 -1.46 -11.00 -15.48
N LEU A 276 -1.82 -10.14 -16.43
CA LEU A 276 -0.86 -9.32 -17.17
C LEU A 276 -0.16 -8.30 -16.26
N LEU A 277 -0.88 -7.71 -15.29
CA LEU A 277 -0.28 -6.82 -14.31
C LEU A 277 0.73 -7.55 -13.42
N ALA A 278 0.40 -8.75 -12.93
CA ALA A 278 1.34 -9.58 -12.18
C ALA A 278 2.54 -10.00 -13.05
N ALA A 279 2.31 -10.41 -14.30
CA ALA A 279 3.37 -10.77 -15.23
C ALA A 279 4.32 -9.60 -15.53
N ALA A 280 3.79 -8.38 -15.64
CA ALA A 280 4.58 -7.18 -15.85
C ALA A 280 5.47 -6.84 -14.64
N GLY A 281 5.11 -7.29 -13.43
CA GLY A 281 5.88 -7.04 -12.22
C GLY A 281 7.33 -7.51 -12.32
N LEU A 282 7.57 -8.71 -12.87
CA LEU A 282 8.92 -9.29 -12.98
C LEU A 282 9.88 -8.47 -13.88
N PRO A 283 9.55 -8.13 -15.15
CA PRO A 283 10.43 -7.32 -15.99
C PRO A 283 10.57 -5.89 -15.49
N PHE A 284 9.53 -5.27 -14.93
CA PHE A 284 9.65 -3.95 -14.31
C PHE A 284 10.54 -3.99 -13.07
N GLY A 285 10.41 -5.03 -12.25
CA GLY A 285 11.29 -5.29 -11.12
C GLY A 285 12.74 -5.44 -11.58
N ALA A 286 13.00 -6.30 -12.57
CA ALA A 286 14.34 -6.53 -13.09
C ALA A 286 14.98 -5.27 -13.69
N LEU A 287 14.22 -4.46 -14.42
CA LEU A 287 14.70 -3.17 -14.89
C LEU A 287 15.02 -2.22 -13.73
N ALA A 288 14.12 -2.09 -12.76
CA ALA A 288 14.31 -1.22 -11.59
C ALA A 288 15.52 -1.67 -10.75
N GLY A 289 15.68 -2.97 -10.53
CA GLY A 289 16.80 -3.57 -9.81
C GLY A 289 18.12 -3.36 -10.54
N TYR A 290 18.14 -3.55 -11.86
CA TYR A 290 19.34 -3.33 -12.67
C TYR A 290 19.76 -1.87 -12.66
N LEU A 291 18.82 -0.94 -12.87
CA LEU A 291 19.09 0.49 -12.78
C LEU A 291 19.56 0.87 -11.37
N ALA A 292 18.98 0.25 -10.33
CA ALA A 292 19.40 0.48 -8.95
C ALA A 292 20.84 -0.01 -8.70
N GLY A 293 21.21 -1.20 -9.18
CA GLY A 293 22.59 -1.70 -9.04
C GLY A 293 23.59 -0.89 -9.86
N ALA A 294 23.26 -0.61 -11.12
CA ALA A 294 24.15 0.07 -12.08
C ALA A 294 24.41 1.53 -11.69
N SER A 295 23.40 2.23 -11.16
CA SER A 295 23.57 3.60 -10.67
C SER A 295 24.12 3.69 -9.24
N ASN A 296 24.43 2.54 -8.61
CA ASN A 296 24.76 2.42 -7.19
C ASN A 296 23.73 3.12 -6.29
N ALA A 297 22.46 2.99 -6.67
CA ALA A 297 21.30 3.55 -6.01
C ALA A 297 21.14 3.05 -4.59
N VAL A 298 21.12 1.73 -4.51
CA VAL A 298 21.08 0.95 -3.30
C VAL A 298 22.50 0.48 -3.12
N PRO A 299 23.21 0.91 -2.06
CA PRO A 299 24.57 0.49 -1.83
C PRO A 299 24.63 -1.04 -1.83
N SER A 300 25.58 -1.60 -2.56
CA SER A 300 25.75 -3.06 -2.61
C SER A 300 25.93 -3.65 -1.20
N ALA A 301 26.45 -2.89 -0.23
CA ALA A 301 26.53 -3.28 1.18
C ALA A 301 25.16 -3.58 1.84
N VAL A 302 24.07 -2.93 1.40
CA VAL A 302 22.72 -3.16 1.92
C VAL A 302 22.10 -4.42 1.30
N MET A 303 22.37 -4.66 0.01
CA MET A 303 21.76 -5.76 -0.73
C MET A 303 22.56 -7.07 -0.66
N ARG A 304 23.88 -7.00 -0.47
CA ARG A 304 24.76 -8.17 -0.33
C ARG A 304 24.31 -9.13 0.79
N PRO A 305 23.91 -8.68 1.99
CA PRO A 305 23.38 -9.57 3.02
C PRO A 305 22.10 -10.30 2.57
N VAL A 306 21.21 -9.62 1.86
CA VAL A 306 19.95 -10.19 1.34
C VAL A 306 20.25 -11.24 0.27
N LEU A 307 21.10 -10.91 -0.70
CA LEU A 307 21.54 -11.86 -1.73
C LEU A 307 22.31 -13.05 -1.12
N ALA A 308 23.17 -12.78 -0.13
CA ALA A 308 23.92 -13.82 0.57
C ALA A 308 23.06 -14.66 1.51
N SER A 309 21.91 -14.17 2.00
CA SER A 309 20.97 -14.99 2.76
C SER A 309 20.20 -15.96 1.87
N LEU A 310 19.91 -15.57 0.63
CA LEU A 310 19.31 -16.46 -0.37
C LEU A 310 20.28 -17.58 -0.78
N ILE A 311 21.59 -17.29 -0.77
CA ILE A 311 22.66 -18.28 -1.06
C ILE A 311 23.05 -19.10 0.18
N ARG A 312 22.82 -18.60 1.41
CA ARG A 312 23.18 -19.32 2.65
C ARG A 312 22.09 -20.25 3.17
N SER A 313 20.85 -20.13 2.70
CA SER A 313 19.79 -21.09 3.03
C SER A 313 20.02 -22.49 2.45
N THR A 314 21.03 -22.68 1.60
CA THR A 314 21.41 -23.91 0.88
C THR A 314 22.68 -24.57 1.44
N GLY A 315 22.80 -24.76 2.77
CA GLY A 315 23.96 -25.54 3.25
C GLY A 315 24.00 -26.07 4.68
N GLU A 316 23.00 -25.80 5.54
CA GLU A 316 23.06 -26.20 6.96
C GLU A 316 22.23 -27.45 7.33
N GLY A 317 21.62 -28.12 6.36
CA GLY A 317 20.98 -29.43 6.57
C GLY A 317 20.92 -30.19 5.25
N GLY A 318 20.93 -31.53 5.28
CA GLY A 318 20.91 -32.34 4.06
C GLY A 318 19.79 -31.93 3.07
N PRO A 319 19.86 -32.34 1.79
CA PRO A 319 19.07 -31.78 0.69
C PRO A 319 17.55 -31.78 0.93
N ILE A 320 17.03 -32.73 1.72
CA ILE A 320 15.61 -32.78 2.10
C ILE A 320 15.20 -31.58 2.97
N ASN A 321 16.07 -31.16 3.90
CA ASN A 321 15.80 -30.02 4.78
C ASN A 321 15.80 -28.71 4.00
N GLU A 322 16.72 -28.56 3.04
CA GLU A 322 16.78 -27.40 2.14
C GLU A 322 15.56 -27.31 1.23
N VAL A 323 15.10 -28.45 0.66
CA VAL A 323 13.86 -28.46 -0.11
C VAL A 323 12.67 -28.03 0.76
N ALA A 324 12.61 -28.50 2.01
CA ALA A 324 11.54 -28.15 2.94
C ALA A 324 11.57 -26.67 3.34
N THR A 325 12.74 -26.08 3.57
CA THR A 325 12.87 -24.65 3.91
C THR A 325 12.46 -23.76 2.74
N VAL A 326 12.97 -24.00 1.53
CA VAL A 326 12.59 -23.27 0.32
C VAL A 326 11.09 -23.38 0.05
N PHE A 327 10.56 -24.60 0.08
CA PHE A 327 9.13 -24.85 -0.10
C PHE A 327 8.27 -24.10 0.92
N SER A 328 8.61 -24.20 2.21
CA SER A 328 7.84 -23.55 3.28
C SER A 328 7.86 -22.03 3.17
N HIS A 329 9.00 -21.45 2.76
CA HIS A 329 9.15 -20.01 2.55
C HIS A 329 8.24 -19.52 1.40
N ASN A 330 8.26 -20.22 0.25
CA ASN A 330 7.47 -19.80 -0.91
C ASN A 330 5.97 -20.02 -0.70
N VAL A 331 5.58 -21.09 -0.01
CA VAL A 331 4.17 -21.32 0.38
C VAL A 331 3.70 -20.22 1.34
N LEU A 332 4.51 -19.89 2.36
CA LEU A 332 4.20 -18.80 3.29
C LEU A 332 4.05 -17.46 2.55
N ALA A 333 4.95 -17.16 1.61
CA ALA A 333 4.87 -15.94 0.80
C ALA A 333 3.55 -15.86 0.01
N PHE A 334 3.11 -16.95 -0.62
CA PHE A 334 1.85 -16.98 -1.37
C PHE A 334 0.65 -16.78 -0.45
N LEU A 335 0.62 -17.46 0.70
CA LEU A 335 -0.45 -17.31 1.69
C LEU A 335 -0.51 -15.87 2.23
N LEU A 336 0.64 -15.30 2.57
CA LEU A 336 0.75 -13.95 3.12
C LEU A 336 0.33 -12.90 2.08
N VAL A 337 0.71 -13.07 0.81
CA VAL A 337 0.28 -12.19 -0.28
C VAL A 337 -1.24 -12.17 -0.44
N ALA A 338 -1.91 -13.32 -0.31
CA ALA A 338 -3.37 -13.40 -0.40
C ALA A 338 -4.06 -12.64 0.75
N VAL A 339 -3.53 -12.74 1.97
CA VAL A 339 -4.05 -12.01 3.14
C VAL A 339 -3.82 -10.50 2.97
N LEU A 340 -2.61 -10.11 2.55
CA LEU A 340 -2.28 -8.71 2.29
C LEU A 340 -3.02 -8.14 1.07
N ALA A 341 -3.50 -8.96 0.15
CA ALA A 341 -4.15 -8.47 -1.07
C ALA A 341 -5.42 -7.67 -0.77
N ILE A 342 -6.17 -8.09 0.26
CA ILE A 342 -7.39 -7.40 0.69
C ILE A 342 -7.06 -6.01 1.22
N THR A 343 -5.94 -5.87 1.93
CA THR A 343 -5.55 -4.64 2.64
C THR A 343 -4.73 -3.70 1.75
N THR A 344 -3.97 -4.25 0.81
CA THR A 344 -3.10 -3.51 -0.11
C THR A 344 -3.74 -3.25 -1.46
N ALA A 345 -5.07 -3.44 -1.59
CA ALA A 345 -5.79 -3.29 -2.86
C ALA A 345 -5.21 -4.16 -3.99
N GLY A 346 -4.57 -5.28 -3.65
CA GLY A 346 -3.94 -6.19 -4.61
C GLY A 346 -2.49 -5.86 -4.95
N LEU A 347 -1.91 -4.78 -4.40
CA LEU A 347 -0.50 -4.43 -4.61
C LEU A 347 0.44 -5.54 -4.13
N SER A 348 0.10 -6.26 -3.06
CA SER A 348 0.88 -7.43 -2.62
C SER A 348 1.02 -8.49 -3.72
N GLY A 349 0.01 -8.66 -4.57
CA GLY A 349 0.04 -9.57 -5.71
C GLY A 349 1.00 -9.13 -6.81
N PHE A 350 1.14 -7.82 -7.03
CA PHE A 350 2.16 -7.26 -7.93
C PHE A 350 3.57 -7.39 -7.33
N LEU A 351 3.71 -7.15 -6.02
CA LEU A 351 4.99 -7.27 -5.33
C LEU A 351 5.54 -8.71 -5.34
N LEU A 352 4.67 -9.72 -5.38
CA LEU A 352 5.06 -11.13 -5.46
C LEU A 352 5.94 -11.45 -6.68
N THR A 353 5.75 -10.75 -7.81
CA THR A 353 6.60 -10.91 -9.00
C THR A 353 7.64 -9.80 -9.14
N PHE A 354 7.31 -8.59 -8.68
CA PHE A 354 8.22 -7.45 -8.74
C PHE A 354 9.46 -7.61 -7.85
N ALA A 355 9.31 -8.09 -6.61
CA ALA A 355 10.43 -8.20 -5.68
C ALA A 355 11.50 -9.22 -6.13
N PRO A 356 11.15 -10.46 -6.57
CA PRO A 356 12.12 -11.37 -7.16
C PRO A 356 12.77 -10.81 -8.43
N GLY A 357 11.98 -10.13 -9.28
CA GLY A 357 12.50 -9.41 -10.44
C GLY A 357 13.53 -8.37 -10.05
N PHE A 358 13.26 -7.54 -9.03
CA PHE A 358 14.18 -6.53 -8.53
C PHE A 358 15.50 -7.13 -8.05
N LEU A 359 15.45 -8.22 -7.28
CA LEU A 359 16.64 -8.92 -6.82
C LEU A 359 17.46 -9.48 -7.99
N LEU A 360 16.80 -10.09 -8.98
CA LEU A 360 17.43 -10.58 -10.21
C LEU A 360 18.15 -9.46 -10.96
N GLY A 361 17.46 -8.35 -11.22
CA GLY A 361 18.04 -7.20 -11.91
C GLY A 361 19.22 -6.60 -11.17
N PHE A 362 19.11 -6.50 -9.84
CA PHE A 362 20.19 -6.00 -9.00
C PHE A 362 21.40 -6.92 -9.02
N ALA A 363 21.19 -8.24 -8.92
CA ALA A 363 22.26 -9.23 -9.05
C ALA A 363 22.94 -9.15 -10.43
N ALA A 364 22.17 -8.94 -11.50
CA ALA A 364 22.67 -8.79 -12.86
C ALA A 364 23.56 -7.53 -13.01
N ALA A 365 23.19 -6.42 -12.36
CA ALA A 365 23.99 -5.21 -12.36
C ALA A 365 25.32 -5.34 -11.59
N LEU A 366 25.37 -6.20 -10.57
CA LEU A 366 26.60 -6.46 -9.81
C LEU A 366 27.53 -7.48 -10.50
N SER A 367 26.99 -8.35 -11.36
CA SER A 367 27.72 -9.45 -11.97
C SER A 367 27.53 -9.45 -13.49
N SER A 368 26.54 -10.17 -13.98
CA SER A 368 26.08 -10.14 -15.37
C SER A 368 24.67 -10.73 -15.45
N TRP A 369 23.92 -10.39 -16.52
CA TRP A 369 22.63 -11.02 -16.79
C TRP A 369 22.74 -12.53 -16.94
N THR A 370 23.83 -13.03 -17.52
CA THR A 370 24.06 -14.47 -17.67
C THR A 370 24.12 -15.16 -16.31
N LEU A 371 24.96 -14.67 -15.39
CA LEU A 371 25.09 -15.24 -14.03
C LEU A 371 23.80 -15.12 -13.21
N ALA A 372 23.11 -13.98 -13.32
CA ALA A 372 21.88 -13.75 -12.57
C ALA A 372 20.73 -14.65 -13.08
N LEU A 373 20.63 -14.86 -14.40
CA LEU A 373 19.63 -15.76 -14.98
C LEU A 373 19.97 -17.22 -14.71
N THR A 374 21.25 -17.63 -14.74
CA THR A 374 21.62 -19.02 -14.43
C THR A 374 21.20 -19.46 -13.03
N GLY A 375 21.22 -18.55 -12.05
CA GLY A 375 20.74 -18.85 -10.69
C GLY A 375 19.22 -18.96 -10.56
N ILE A 376 18.45 -18.58 -11.59
CA ILE A 376 16.96 -18.58 -11.59
C ILE A 376 16.40 -19.60 -12.57
N VAL A 377 17.13 -19.97 -13.63
CA VAL A 377 16.62 -20.89 -14.66
C VAL A 377 16.16 -22.26 -14.10
N PRO A 378 16.83 -22.90 -13.13
CA PRO A 378 16.44 -24.23 -12.65
C PRO A 378 15.04 -24.28 -12.04
N ASN A 379 14.70 -23.32 -11.17
CA ASN A 379 13.44 -23.25 -10.43
C ASN A 379 12.42 -22.28 -11.06
N GLY A 380 12.89 -21.20 -11.68
CA GLY A 380 12.09 -20.12 -12.26
C GLY A 380 11.15 -20.55 -13.39
N ILE A 381 11.41 -21.67 -14.07
CA ILE A 381 10.49 -22.25 -15.08
C ILE A 381 9.13 -22.61 -14.45
N VAL A 382 9.14 -23.04 -13.19
CA VAL A 382 7.93 -23.45 -12.46
C VAL A 382 7.45 -22.34 -11.53
N GLU A 383 8.37 -21.67 -10.84
CA GLU A 383 8.04 -20.63 -9.87
C GLU A 383 7.44 -19.38 -10.51
N ILE A 384 8.00 -18.89 -11.62
CA ILE A 384 7.53 -17.64 -12.24
C ILE A 384 6.07 -17.77 -12.70
N PRO A 385 5.65 -18.81 -13.44
CA PRO A 385 4.24 -19.00 -13.77
C PRO A 385 3.34 -19.13 -12.53
N ALA A 386 3.79 -19.84 -11.49
CA ALA A 386 3.04 -19.97 -10.25
C ALA A 386 2.86 -18.62 -9.54
N ALA A 387 3.92 -17.81 -9.47
CA ALA A 387 3.92 -16.48 -8.89
C ALA A 387 3.04 -15.50 -9.69
N ILE A 388 3.02 -15.59 -11.02
CA ILE A 388 2.13 -14.78 -11.87
C ILE A 388 0.66 -15.14 -11.61
N ILE A 389 0.33 -16.43 -11.54
CA ILE A 389 -1.05 -16.88 -11.29
C ILE A 389 -1.50 -16.46 -9.88
N ALA A 390 -0.67 -16.70 -8.87
CA ALA A 390 -0.93 -16.29 -7.50
C ALA A 390 -1.06 -14.76 -7.39
N GLY A 391 -0.11 -14.02 -7.96
CA GLY A 391 -0.09 -12.56 -7.98
C GLY A 391 -1.30 -11.97 -8.68
N GLY A 392 -1.70 -12.52 -9.83
CA GLY A 392 -2.88 -12.10 -10.58
C GLY A 392 -4.18 -12.36 -9.80
N LEU A 393 -4.32 -13.51 -9.15
CA LEU A 393 -5.47 -13.80 -8.30
C LEU A 393 -5.50 -12.92 -7.05
N ALA A 394 -4.34 -12.59 -6.49
CA ALA A 394 -4.21 -11.63 -5.39
C ALA A 394 -4.61 -10.20 -5.83
N ILE A 395 -4.17 -9.73 -7.01
CA ILE A 395 -4.62 -8.45 -7.57
C ILE A 395 -6.15 -8.44 -7.75
N GLN A 396 -6.72 -9.54 -8.25
CA GLN A 396 -8.17 -9.68 -8.39
C GLN A 396 -8.90 -9.68 -7.05
N LEU A 397 -8.33 -10.31 -6.02
CA LEU A 397 -8.85 -10.31 -4.66
C LEU A 397 -8.88 -8.89 -4.08
N GLY A 398 -7.80 -8.13 -4.27
CA GLY A 398 -7.74 -6.72 -3.88
C GLY A 398 -8.75 -5.85 -4.62
N ALA A 399 -8.90 -6.04 -5.94
CA ALA A 399 -9.92 -5.34 -6.72
C ALA A 399 -11.35 -5.68 -6.26
N ALA A 400 -11.61 -6.95 -5.92
CA ALA A 400 -12.89 -7.38 -5.38
C ALA A 400 -13.19 -6.77 -3.99
N ALA A 401 -12.16 -6.45 -3.20
CA ALA A 401 -12.30 -5.78 -1.92
C ALA A 401 -12.67 -4.30 -2.04
N ILE A 402 -12.50 -3.67 -3.20
CA ILE A 402 -12.78 -2.24 -3.35
C ILE A 402 -14.11 -1.98 -4.06
N HIS A 403 -14.43 -2.74 -5.10
CA HIS A 403 -15.69 -2.52 -5.80
C HIS A 403 -16.88 -3.10 -5.01
N MET A 404 -17.97 -2.34 -4.86
CA MET A 404 -19.24 -2.82 -4.28
C MET A 404 -20.17 -3.41 -5.37
N ASP A 405 -20.87 -4.51 -5.07
CA ASP A 405 -21.96 -5.06 -5.91
C ASP A 405 -23.30 -4.79 -5.27
N ALA A 406 -24.30 -4.45 -6.08
CA ALA A 406 -25.68 -4.33 -5.64
C ALA A 406 -26.32 -5.69 -5.30
N ARG A 407 -25.87 -6.81 -5.92
CA ARG A 407 -26.58 -8.11 -5.82
C ARG A 407 -26.09 -9.08 -4.74
N GLY A 408 -24.93 -8.84 -4.11
CA GLY A 408 -24.37 -9.73 -3.06
C GLY A 408 -23.49 -9.03 -2.01
N GLY A 409 -23.23 -7.73 -2.17
CA GLY A 409 -22.41 -6.96 -1.25
C GLY A 409 -20.90 -7.30 -1.27
N TRP A 410 -20.14 -6.58 -0.44
CA TRP A 410 -18.68 -6.70 -0.32
C TRP A 410 -18.23 -8.12 0.07
N THR A 411 -18.91 -8.72 1.05
CA THR A 411 -18.52 -10.04 1.58
C THR A 411 -18.59 -11.12 0.52
N ASP A 412 -19.64 -11.16 -0.30
CA ASP A 412 -19.82 -12.27 -1.24
C ASP A 412 -18.81 -12.20 -2.39
N ARG A 413 -18.43 -10.98 -2.83
CA ARG A 413 -17.38 -10.80 -3.84
C ARG A 413 -15.99 -11.09 -3.32
N VAL A 414 -15.64 -10.61 -2.12
CA VAL A 414 -14.34 -10.91 -1.50
C VAL A 414 -14.21 -12.39 -1.20
N LEU A 415 -15.24 -13.02 -0.63
CA LEU A 415 -15.25 -14.46 -0.36
C LEU A 415 -15.18 -15.28 -1.66
N ALA A 416 -15.85 -14.83 -2.73
CA ALA A 416 -15.75 -15.45 -4.05
C ALA A 416 -14.33 -15.39 -4.62
N ALA A 417 -13.69 -14.22 -4.59
CA ALA A 417 -12.33 -14.06 -5.09
C ALA A 417 -11.31 -14.81 -4.23
N PHE A 418 -11.51 -14.83 -2.91
CA PHE A 418 -10.69 -15.59 -1.97
C PHE A 418 -10.83 -17.10 -2.21
N ALA A 419 -12.05 -17.57 -2.47
CA ALA A 419 -12.28 -18.98 -2.81
C ALA A 419 -11.62 -19.37 -4.13
N ASP A 420 -11.60 -18.49 -5.15
CA ASP A 420 -10.84 -18.72 -6.39
C ASP A 420 -9.34 -18.86 -6.10
N TYR A 421 -8.80 -18.02 -5.21
CA TYR A 421 -7.40 -18.09 -4.77
C TYR A 421 -7.09 -19.40 -4.05
N VAL A 422 -7.90 -19.77 -3.04
CA VAL A 422 -7.74 -21.04 -2.29
C VAL A 422 -7.84 -22.25 -3.21
N ARG A 423 -8.73 -22.23 -4.21
CA ARG A 423 -8.81 -23.28 -5.22
C ARG A 423 -7.56 -23.37 -6.07
N ALA A 424 -6.96 -22.23 -6.44
CA ALA A 424 -5.71 -22.21 -7.20
C ALA A 424 -4.53 -22.78 -6.40
N LEU A 425 -4.51 -22.64 -5.06
CA LEU A 425 -3.48 -23.24 -4.20
C LEU A 425 -3.34 -24.76 -4.38
N ARG A 426 -4.43 -25.46 -4.76
CA ARG A 426 -4.36 -26.90 -5.10
C ARG A 426 -3.34 -27.21 -6.21
N TRP A 427 -3.12 -26.27 -7.12
CA TRP A 427 -2.18 -26.41 -8.24
C TRP A 427 -0.87 -25.68 -7.96
N LEU A 428 -0.94 -24.52 -7.28
CA LEU A 428 0.24 -23.72 -6.96
C LEU A 428 1.15 -24.41 -5.94
N VAL A 429 0.59 -25.03 -4.90
CA VAL A 429 1.40 -25.70 -3.85
C VAL A 429 2.22 -26.86 -4.41
N PRO A 430 1.67 -27.79 -5.22
CA PRO A 430 2.48 -28.81 -5.90
C PRO A 430 3.53 -28.21 -6.84
N ALA A 431 3.22 -27.12 -7.55
CA ALA A 431 4.19 -26.45 -8.41
C ALA A 431 5.37 -25.87 -7.60
N LEU A 432 5.10 -25.26 -6.45
CA LEU A 432 6.14 -24.78 -5.53
C LEU A 432 7.00 -25.93 -4.97
N ALA A 433 6.40 -27.09 -4.68
CA ALA A 433 7.16 -28.27 -4.24
C ALA A 433 8.12 -28.75 -5.34
N VAL A 434 7.66 -28.82 -6.59
CA VAL A 434 8.53 -29.15 -7.73
C VAL A 434 9.63 -28.11 -7.90
N SER A 435 9.30 -26.82 -7.80
CA SER A 435 10.27 -25.72 -7.88
C SER A 435 11.37 -25.84 -6.82
N ALA A 436 11.01 -26.12 -5.56
CA ALA A 436 11.98 -26.29 -4.48
C ALA A 436 12.92 -27.48 -4.69
N VAL A 437 12.42 -28.58 -5.26
CA VAL A 437 13.26 -29.73 -5.64
C VAL A 437 14.21 -29.34 -6.78
N LEU A 438 13.73 -28.63 -7.80
CA LEU A 438 14.60 -28.18 -8.89
C LEU A 438 15.69 -27.22 -8.39
N GLU A 439 15.37 -26.34 -7.44
CA GLU A 439 16.32 -25.40 -6.85
C GLU A 439 17.47 -26.12 -6.13
N VAL A 440 17.17 -27.11 -5.29
CA VAL A 440 18.20 -27.78 -4.47
C VAL A 440 19.02 -28.80 -5.27
N PHE A 441 18.44 -29.44 -6.29
CA PHE A 441 19.12 -30.51 -7.03
C PHE A 441 19.77 -30.05 -8.35
N ILE A 442 19.38 -28.89 -8.89
CA ILE A 442 19.85 -28.40 -10.20
C ILE A 442 20.39 -26.96 -10.12
N GLY A 443 19.95 -26.15 -9.15
CA GLY A 443 20.49 -24.81 -8.87
C GLY A 443 21.79 -24.86 -8.10
#